data_AF-A0A8L0DT95-F1
#
_entry.id   AF-A0A8L0DT95-F1
#
_cell.length_a   1.000
_cell.length_b   1.000
_cell.length_c   1.000
_cell.angle_alpha   90.00
_cell.angle_beta   90.00
_cell.angle_gamma   90.00
#
_symmetry.space_group_name_H-M   'P 1'
#
loop_
_entity.id
_entity.type
_entity.pdbx_description
1 polymer ?
#
loop_
_entity_poly.entity_id
_entity_poly.type
_entity_poly.pdbx_seq_one_letter_code
_entity_poly.pdbx_strand_id
1 'polypeptide(L)'
;MSRCVQTFDWYCTFIHCPGSFNVLGNSLSWVIHCPGLSTVLGYPLSWVIHCPGLSTGLGHSLSWVIHCPGSFTVLGNSLSWFIHCPGLFTVLGHSLSWVIHCPGLSTGLGHSLSWVIHCPGHCPGLSTVLGHSLSWVIHCPCS
;
A
#
# COMPACT_ATOMS: atom_id res chain seq x y z
N MET A 1 23.95 12.21 -5.35
CA MET A 1 22.87 12.80 -4.54
C MET A 1 21.64 12.96 -5.43
N SER A 2 20.70 12.02 -5.36
CA SER A 2 19.44 12.11 -6.11
C SER A 2 18.60 13.23 -5.50
N ARG A 3 18.31 14.29 -6.26
CA ARG A 3 17.45 15.38 -5.76
C ARG A 3 16.02 14.89 -5.68
N CYS A 4 15.41 15.06 -4.51
CA CYS A 4 13.97 14.95 -4.34
C CYS A 4 13.30 16.20 -4.89
N VAL A 5 12.21 16.03 -5.63
CA VAL A 5 11.30 17.10 -6.02
C VAL A 5 10.07 16.99 -5.14
N GLN A 6 9.76 18.07 -4.42
CA GLN A 6 8.56 18.19 -3.59
C GLN A 6 7.76 19.38 -4.11
N THR A 7 6.52 19.12 -4.49
CA THR A 7 5.56 20.18 -4.82
C THR A 7 4.44 20.15 -3.80
N PHE A 8 4.25 21.28 -3.14
CA PHE A 8 3.19 21.50 -2.16
C PHE A 8 2.13 22.37 -2.81
N ASP A 9 1.03 21.75 -3.21
CA ASP A 9 -0.23 22.47 -3.33
C ASP A 9 -0.93 22.39 -1.97
N TRP A 10 -1.65 23.43 -1.56
CA TRP A 10 -2.32 23.51 -0.25
C TRP A 10 -3.19 22.28 0.10
N TYR A 11 -3.60 21.52 -0.91
CA TYR A 11 -4.40 20.31 -0.78
C TYR A 11 -3.61 19.02 -1.06
N CYS A 12 -2.54 19.07 -1.87
CA CYS A 12 -1.91 17.90 -2.47
C CYS A 12 -0.38 17.97 -2.32
N THR A 13 0.20 16.95 -1.70
CA THR A 13 1.66 16.81 -1.59
C THR A 13 2.14 15.77 -2.58
N PHE A 14 2.97 16.19 -3.55
CA PHE A 14 3.61 15.28 -4.50
C PHE A 14 5.11 15.21 -4.24
N ILE A 15 5.61 13.97 -4.10
CA ILE A 15 7.01 13.69 -3.78
C ILE A 15 7.57 12.73 -4.81
N HIS A 16 8.62 13.17 -5.51
CA HIS A 16 9.40 12.32 -6.40
C HIS A 16 10.85 12.27 -5.93
N CYS A 17 11.29 11.10 -5.49
CA CYS A 17 12.62 10.88 -4.96
C CYS A 17 13.24 9.61 -5.57
N PRO A 18 14.30 9.71 -6.40
CA PRO A 18 14.97 8.55 -6.96
C PRO A 18 15.78 7.76 -5.92
N GLY A 19 16.20 8.44 -4.84
CA GLY A 19 17.04 7.88 -3.78
C GLY A 19 16.24 7.45 -2.57
N SER A 20 16.83 7.66 -1.40
CA SER A 20 16.14 7.50 -0.12
C SER A 20 15.55 8.82 0.36
N PHE A 21 14.37 8.78 0.96
CA PHE A 21 13.82 9.92 1.67
C PHE A 21 12.89 9.47 2.79
N ASN A 22 12.75 10.36 3.76
CA ASN A 22 11.75 10.28 4.80
C ASN A 22 10.92 11.55 4.77
N VAL A 23 9.63 11.42 5.00
CA VAL A 23 8.73 12.56 5.00
C VAL A 23 7.69 12.42 6.10
N LEU A 24 7.41 13.55 6.74
CA LEU A 24 6.37 13.71 7.74
C LEU A 24 5.53 14.92 7.35
N GLY A 25 4.21 14.78 7.42
CA GLY A 25 3.34 15.94 7.26
C GLY A 25 1.86 15.61 7.30
N ASN A 26 1.07 16.67 7.17
CA ASN A 26 -0.37 16.58 7.09
C ASN A 26 -0.83 17.36 5.87
N SER A 27 -1.38 16.67 4.88
CA SER A 27 -1.95 17.28 3.66
C SER A 27 -3.20 16.50 3.31
N LEU A 28 -4.10 17.08 2.52
CA LEU A 28 -5.36 16.40 2.21
C LEU A 28 -5.12 15.11 1.42
N SER A 29 -4.21 15.15 0.45
CA SER A 29 -3.85 14.02 -0.39
C SER A 29 -2.35 13.94 -0.61
N TRP A 30 -1.82 12.73 -0.63
CA TRP A 30 -0.40 12.46 -0.81
C TRP A 30 -0.18 11.55 -2.01
N VAL A 31 0.77 11.95 -2.86
CA VAL A 31 1.21 11.17 -4.02
C VAL A 31 2.72 11.03 -3.97
N ILE A 32 3.19 9.80 -3.84
CA ILE A 32 4.61 9.49 -3.68
C ILE A 32 5.07 8.59 -4.80
N HIS A 33 6.17 8.96 -5.46
CA HIS A 33 6.79 8.16 -6.50
C HIS A 33 8.28 7.95 -6.22
N CYS A 34 8.65 6.76 -5.75
CA CYS A 34 10.01 6.52 -5.23
C CYS A 34 10.55 5.12 -5.58
N PRO A 35 11.49 5.02 -6.53
CA PRO A 35 12.14 3.74 -6.88
C PRO A 35 13.13 3.23 -5.82
N GLY A 36 13.59 4.08 -4.90
CA GLY A 36 14.55 3.72 -3.86
C GLY A 36 13.89 3.28 -2.55
N LEU A 37 14.41 3.80 -1.44
CA LEU A 37 13.89 3.56 -0.09
C LEU A 37 13.00 4.71 0.34
N SER A 38 11.82 4.43 0.88
CA SER A 38 10.93 5.48 1.38
C SER A 38 10.32 5.13 2.73
N THR A 39 10.35 6.08 3.65
CA THR A 39 9.53 6.01 4.88
C THR A 39 8.64 7.23 4.94
N VAL A 40 7.36 6.97 5.11
CA VAL A 40 6.35 7.98 4.94
C VAL A 40 5.41 7.91 6.12
N LEU A 41 5.26 9.02 6.84
CA LEU A 41 4.36 9.15 7.97
C LEU A 41 3.42 10.34 7.76
N GLY A 42 2.11 10.11 7.87
CA GLY A 42 1.13 11.19 7.76
C GLY A 42 -0.31 10.75 7.93
N TYR A 43 -1.22 11.73 7.95
CA TYR A 43 -2.66 11.51 8.15
C TYR A 43 -3.54 12.17 7.07
N PRO A 44 -3.26 11.97 5.77
CA PRO A 44 -4.10 12.51 4.71
C PRO A 44 -5.45 11.81 4.60
N LEU A 45 -6.38 12.42 3.88
CA LEU A 45 -7.61 11.73 3.45
C LEU A 45 -7.30 10.58 2.48
N SER A 46 -6.31 10.76 1.60
CA SER A 46 -5.96 9.76 0.60
C SER A 46 -4.44 9.62 0.40
N TRP A 47 -3.98 8.37 0.36
CA TRP A 47 -2.62 8.00 -0.02
C TRP A 47 -2.59 7.38 -1.40
N VAL A 48 -1.66 7.83 -2.24
CA VAL A 48 -1.26 7.16 -3.47
C VAL A 48 0.25 6.96 -3.43
N ILE A 49 0.70 5.71 -3.42
CA ILE A 49 2.11 5.37 -3.33
C ILE A 49 2.50 4.49 -4.51
N HIS A 50 3.53 4.93 -5.25
CA HIS A 50 4.16 4.18 -6.33
C HIS A 50 5.64 3.96 -6.00
N CYS A 51 5.98 2.77 -5.51
CA CYS A 51 7.34 2.47 -5.07
C CYS A 51 7.85 1.14 -5.65
N PRO A 52 8.71 1.20 -6.69
CA PRO A 52 9.42 0.03 -7.20
C PRO A 52 10.40 -0.61 -6.21
N GLY A 53 10.93 0.16 -5.26
CA GLY A 53 11.93 -0.29 -4.30
C GLY A 53 11.33 -0.79 -2.99
N LEU A 54 11.88 -0.31 -1.88
CA LEU A 54 11.40 -0.64 -0.54
C LEU A 54 10.69 0.55 0.06
N SER A 55 9.47 0.34 0.54
CA SER A 55 8.66 1.43 1.06
C SER A 55 7.88 1.03 2.29
N THR A 56 7.91 1.93 3.27
CA THR A 56 7.21 1.80 4.54
C THR A 56 6.25 2.98 4.69
N GLY A 57 4.95 2.69 4.70
CA GLY A 57 3.90 3.66 4.98
C GLY A 57 3.39 3.51 6.41
N LEU A 58 3.25 4.62 7.12
CA LEU A 58 2.62 4.68 8.44
C LEU A 58 1.57 5.78 8.43
N GLY A 59 0.34 5.48 8.86
CA GLY A 59 -0.67 6.52 8.94
C GLY A 59 -2.11 6.05 9.03
N HIS A 60 -3.00 7.03 9.18
CA HIS A 60 -4.44 6.82 9.02
C HIS A 60 -4.91 7.63 7.83
N SER A 61 -5.75 7.04 6.98
CA SER A 61 -6.44 7.79 5.93
C SER A 61 -7.83 7.27 5.69
N LEU A 62 -8.58 7.92 4.80
CA LEU A 62 -9.82 7.35 4.28
C LEU A 62 -9.51 6.23 3.28
N SER A 63 -8.55 6.47 2.39
CA SER A 63 -8.19 5.56 1.31
C SER A 63 -6.68 5.41 1.16
N TRP A 64 -6.26 4.19 0.82
CA TRP A 64 -4.89 3.89 0.39
C TRP A 64 -4.92 3.22 -0.97
N VAL A 65 -4.12 3.74 -1.88
CA VAL A 65 -3.82 3.14 -3.18
C VAL A 65 -2.32 2.91 -3.25
N ILE A 66 -1.92 1.66 -3.36
CA ILE A 66 -0.52 1.25 -3.35
C ILE A 66 -0.22 0.46 -4.61
N HIS A 67 0.83 0.87 -5.32
CA HIS A 67 1.38 0.17 -6.45
C HIS A 67 2.88 -0.03 -6.27
N CYS A 68 3.28 -1.24 -5.85
CA CYS A 68 4.66 -1.52 -5.49
C CYS A 68 5.12 -2.86 -6.07
N PRO A 69 5.95 -2.86 -7.13
CA PRO A 69 6.52 -4.09 -7.65
C PRO A 69 7.64 -4.67 -6.81
N GLY A 70 8.25 -3.88 -5.92
CA GLY A 70 9.26 -4.35 -4.97
C GLY A 70 8.65 -4.88 -3.68
N SER A 71 9.07 -4.28 -2.57
CA SER A 71 8.62 -4.66 -1.23
C SER A 71 7.93 -3.48 -0.55
N PHE A 72 6.73 -3.71 -0.05
CA PHE A 72 5.97 -2.67 0.62
C PHE A 72 5.42 -3.16 1.96
N THR A 73 5.66 -2.36 2.99
CA THR A 73 5.13 -2.57 4.33
C THR A 73 4.25 -1.39 4.69
N VAL A 74 3.05 -1.65 5.17
CA VAL A 74 2.21 -0.58 5.70
C VAL A 74 1.58 -0.94 7.02
N LEU A 75 1.61 0.04 7.92
CA LEU A 75 0.95 -0.02 9.20
C LEU A 75 0.00 1.17 9.32
N GLY A 76 -1.29 0.89 9.31
CA GLY A 76 -2.27 1.96 9.27
C GLY A 76 -3.72 1.52 9.24
N ASN A 77 -4.61 2.47 9.47
CA ASN A 77 -6.05 2.26 9.39
C ASN A 77 -6.62 3.03 8.20
N SER A 78 -7.57 2.42 7.50
CA SER A 78 -8.32 3.13 6.46
C SER A 78 -9.71 2.58 6.25
N LEU A 79 -10.59 3.30 5.56
CA LEU A 79 -11.88 2.74 5.15
C LEU A 79 -11.70 1.75 3.99
N SER A 80 -10.82 2.07 3.04
CA SER A 80 -10.60 1.26 1.84
C SER A 80 -9.13 1.16 1.48
N TRP A 81 -8.66 -0.07 1.28
CA TRP A 81 -7.33 -0.35 0.74
C TRP A 81 -7.43 -0.94 -0.66
N PHE A 82 -6.66 -0.37 -1.58
CA PHE A 82 -6.40 -0.93 -2.89
C PHE A 82 -4.90 -1.15 -3.07
N ILE A 83 -4.51 -2.41 -3.22
CA ILE A 83 -3.10 -2.80 -3.30
C ILE A 83 -2.85 -3.59 -4.57
N HIS A 84 -1.85 -3.16 -5.32
CA HIS A 84 -1.31 -3.88 -6.46
C HIS A 84 0.19 -4.11 -6.27
N CYS A 85 0.57 -5.32 -5.89
CA CYS A 85 1.95 -5.65 -5.56
C CYS A 85 2.36 -7.01 -6.15
N PRO A 86 3.14 -7.03 -7.24
CA PRO A 86 3.69 -8.28 -7.76
C PRO A 86 4.86 -8.85 -6.94
N GLY A 87 5.48 -8.05 -6.06
CA GLY A 87 6.56 -8.50 -5.19
C GLY A 87 6.08 -8.96 -3.81
N LEU A 88 6.64 -8.34 -2.77
CA LEU A 88 6.36 -8.64 -1.37
C LEU A 88 5.48 -7.55 -0.76
N PHE A 89 4.35 -7.95 -0.18
CA PHE A 89 3.46 -7.02 0.50
C PHE A 89 3.18 -7.49 1.93
N THR A 90 3.39 -6.59 2.88
CA THR A 90 2.98 -6.78 4.27
C THR A 90 2.06 -5.65 4.67
N VAL A 91 0.88 -5.98 5.17
CA VAL A 91 0.01 -4.99 5.80
C VAL A 91 -0.38 -5.39 7.20
N LEU A 92 -0.35 -4.41 8.08
CA LEU A 92 -0.87 -4.50 9.43
C LEU A 92 -1.86 -3.34 9.65
N GLY A 93 -3.15 -3.63 9.80
CA GLY A 93 -4.12 -2.54 9.85
C GLY A 93 -5.58 -2.94 9.94
N HIS A 94 -6.45 -1.97 10.25
CA HIS A 94 -7.90 -2.14 10.17
C HIS A 94 -8.44 -1.48 8.91
N SER A 95 -9.41 -2.14 8.26
CA SER A 95 -10.21 -1.47 7.26
C SER A 95 -11.64 -1.93 7.15
N LEU A 96 -12.49 -1.18 6.44
CA LEU A 96 -13.79 -1.71 6.07
C LEU A 96 -13.65 -2.70 4.91
N SER A 97 -12.84 -2.35 3.91
CA SER A 97 -12.65 -3.11 2.68
C SER A 97 -11.17 -3.22 2.28
N TRP A 98 -10.78 -4.41 1.85
CA TRP A 98 -9.49 -4.68 1.22
C TRP A 98 -9.69 -5.21 -0.19
N VAL A 99 -8.98 -4.62 -1.14
CA VAL A 99 -8.82 -5.15 -2.49
C VAL A 99 -7.33 -5.33 -2.74
N ILE A 100 -6.91 -6.57 -2.93
CA ILE A 100 -5.51 -6.96 -3.10
C ILE A 100 -5.35 -7.69 -4.43
N HIS A 101 -4.43 -7.20 -5.25
CA HIS A 101 -4.01 -7.86 -6.48
C HIS A 101 -2.51 -8.17 -6.40
N CYS A 102 -2.19 -9.42 -6.12
CA CYS A 102 -0.81 -9.86 -5.86
C CYS A 102 -0.54 -11.22 -6.51
N PRO A 103 0.29 -11.30 -7.57
CA PRO A 103 0.86 -12.57 -8.02
C PRO A 103 2.01 -13.06 -7.12
N GLY A 104 2.57 -12.20 -6.25
CA GLY A 104 3.67 -12.51 -5.34
C GLY A 104 3.25 -12.94 -3.93
N LEU A 105 4.10 -12.70 -2.94
CA LEU A 105 3.81 -13.03 -1.53
C LEU A 105 3.06 -11.87 -0.85
N SER A 106 1.93 -12.18 -0.24
CA SER A 106 1.12 -11.20 0.51
C SER A 106 0.86 -11.69 1.92
N THR A 107 1.20 -10.88 2.92
CA THR A 107 0.83 -11.10 4.32
C THR A 107 -0.06 -9.95 4.77
N GLY A 108 -1.29 -10.26 5.17
CA GLY A 108 -2.20 -9.30 5.78
C GLY A 108 -2.51 -9.70 7.21
N LEU A 109 -2.19 -8.85 8.18
CA LEU A 109 -2.76 -8.93 9.51
C LEU A 109 -3.72 -7.76 9.70
N GLY A 110 -4.99 -8.05 9.95
CA GLY A 110 -5.95 -6.98 10.06
C GLY A 110 -7.38 -7.41 10.22
N HIS A 111 -8.20 -6.54 10.80
CA HIS A 111 -9.64 -6.74 10.81
C HIS A 111 -10.23 -6.07 9.57
N SER A 112 -11.16 -6.74 8.90
CA SER A 112 -11.99 -6.04 7.93
C SER A 112 -13.42 -6.51 7.88
N LEU A 113 -14.29 -5.75 7.22
CA LEU A 113 -15.62 -6.23 6.91
C LEU A 113 -15.58 -7.14 5.67
N SER A 114 -14.82 -6.75 4.66
CA SER A 114 -14.66 -7.48 3.40
C SER A 114 -13.20 -7.57 2.94
N TRP A 115 -12.86 -8.73 2.37
CA TRP A 115 -11.61 -8.96 1.65
C TRP A 115 -11.91 -9.44 0.23
N VAL A 116 -11.24 -8.84 -0.74
CA VAL A 116 -11.20 -9.28 -2.13
C VAL A 116 -9.75 -9.46 -2.53
N ILE A 117 -9.37 -10.68 -2.92
CA ILE A 117 -8.00 -11.03 -3.30
C ILE A 117 -8.02 -11.62 -4.71
N HIS A 118 -7.22 -11.04 -5.61
CA HIS A 118 -7.01 -11.51 -6.97
C HIS A 118 -5.55 -11.97 -7.15
N CYS A 119 -5.36 -13.22 -7.53
CA CYS A 119 -4.05 -13.84 -7.74
C CYS A 119 -3.99 -14.48 -9.15
N PRO A 120 -3.59 -13.74 -10.19
CA PRO A 120 -3.40 -14.31 -11.52
C PRO A 120 -2.04 -15.04 -11.62
N GLY A 121 -2.06 -16.38 -11.78
CA GLY A 121 -0.86 -17.20 -12.03
C GLY A 121 -0.78 -18.49 -11.19
N HIS A 122 0.13 -19.41 -11.59
CA HIS A 122 0.54 -20.56 -10.75
C HIS A 122 0.84 -20.04 -9.34
N CYS A 123 0.31 -20.71 -8.32
CA CYS A 123 0.27 -20.19 -6.96
C CYS A 123 1.43 -20.73 -6.11
N PRO A 124 2.65 -20.13 -6.07
CA PRO A 124 3.59 -20.36 -4.99
C PRO A 124 3.51 -19.24 -3.93
N GLY A 125 2.76 -18.16 -4.18
CA GLY A 125 2.57 -17.06 -3.25
C GLY A 125 1.63 -17.45 -2.11
N LEU A 126 2.19 -17.79 -0.95
CA LEU A 126 1.46 -17.97 0.29
C LEU A 126 0.78 -16.65 0.69
N SER A 127 -0.50 -16.47 0.32
CA SER A 127 -1.30 -15.36 0.82
C SER A 127 -1.80 -15.71 2.20
N THR A 128 -1.20 -15.10 3.22
CA THR A 128 -1.58 -15.37 4.61
C THR A 128 -2.36 -14.16 5.10
N VAL A 129 -3.67 -14.31 5.28
CA VAL A 129 -4.47 -13.27 5.91
C VAL A 129 -4.93 -13.74 7.28
N LEU A 130 -4.32 -13.17 8.31
CA LEU A 130 -4.66 -13.38 9.71
C LEU A 130 -5.55 -12.21 10.15
N GLY A 131 -6.85 -12.45 10.07
CA GLY A 131 -7.85 -11.42 10.28
C GLY A 131 -9.22 -11.99 10.50
N HIS A 132 -10.05 -11.26 11.23
CA HIS A 132 -11.48 -11.53 11.24
C HIS A 132 -12.13 -10.68 10.15
N SER A 133 -12.97 -11.31 9.36
CA SER A 133 -13.90 -10.58 8.51
C SER A 133 -15.26 -11.24 8.40
N LEU A 134 -16.23 -10.43 7.98
CA LEU A 134 -17.58 -10.86 7.67
C LEU A 134 -17.68 -11.54 6.30
N SER A 135 -16.81 -11.17 5.35
CA SER A 135 -16.85 -11.68 3.99
C SER A 135 -15.45 -11.77 3.35
N TRP A 136 -15.25 -12.81 2.54
CA TRP A 136 -14.03 -13.08 1.78
C TRP A 136 -14.38 -13.49 0.36
N VAL A 137 -13.66 -12.94 -0.61
CA VAL A 137 -13.71 -13.33 -2.02
C VAL A 137 -12.28 -13.52 -2.50
N ILE A 138 -11.97 -14.71 -3.05
CA ILE A 138 -10.66 -15.03 -3.61
C ILE A 138 -10.85 -15.48 -5.06
N HIS A 139 -10.20 -14.79 -5.99
CA HIS A 139 -10.19 -15.10 -7.41
C HIS A 139 -8.78 -15.52 -7.85
N CYS A 140 -8.59 -16.82 -8.06
CA CYS A 140 -7.37 -17.40 -8.61
C CYS A 140 -7.69 -18.10 -9.94
N PRO A 141 -7.50 -17.43 -11.09
CA PRO A 141 -7.58 -18.12 -12.38
C PRO A 141 -6.34 -19.03 -12.52
N CYS A 142 -6.49 -20.30 -12.15
CA CYS A 142 -5.52 -21.35 -12.46
C CYS A 142 -5.71 -21.80 -13.92
N SER A 143 -4.67 -21.68 -14.73
CA SER A 143 -4.55 -22.32 -16.06
C SER A 143 -3.26 -23.12 -16.12
#